data_AF-A0A4P7XCS9-F1
#
_entry.id   AF-A0A4P7XCS9-F1
#
_cell.length_a   1.000
_cell.length_b   1.000
_cell.length_c   1.000
_cell.angle_alpha   90.00
_cell.angle_beta   90.00
_cell.angle_gamma   90.00
#
_symmetry.space_group_name_H-M   'P 1'
#
loop_
_entity.id
_entity.type
_entity.pdbx_description
1 polymer ?
#
loop_
_entity_poly.entity_id
_entity_poly.type
_entity_poly.pdbx_seq_one_letter_code
_entity_poly.pdbx_strand_id
1 'polypeptide(L)'
;MMNKRLFRNFGASLLLGGVALGNPALAAEGLYSADGLMEADVYDSSGKEVGEVEDILMGDNMALHSIILEAGGVLGMGGRELVVERGNFTVRPKDTAENWDDIDYEVHIDATQNEIKAFPEYDEGWWNQTSQALSNAWENTKETTSNAWENTKEATSSAWQNTKDAVENMTDEAEEEADEI
;
A
#
# COMPACT_ATOMS: atom_id res chain seq x y z
N MET A 1 9.01 -3.05 54.69
CA MET A 1 7.92 -2.78 53.74
C MET A 1 8.52 -2.22 52.45
N MET A 2 7.96 -2.65 51.33
CA MET A 2 8.05 -2.09 49.97
C MET A 2 9.30 -2.39 49.12
N ASN A 3 9.16 -3.45 48.32
CA ASN A 3 9.90 -3.70 47.09
C ASN A 3 9.51 -2.67 46.02
N LYS A 4 10.47 -2.19 45.22
CA LYS A 4 10.18 -1.75 43.85
C LYS A 4 11.22 -2.33 42.91
N ARG A 5 10.77 -3.30 42.10
CA ARG A 5 11.48 -3.85 40.96
C ARG A 5 11.45 -2.80 39.85
N LEU A 6 12.62 -2.38 39.38
CA LEU A 6 12.78 -1.59 38.17
C LEU A 6 12.56 -2.52 36.97
N PHE A 7 11.36 -2.48 36.38
CA PHE A 7 11.15 -2.97 35.03
C PHE A 7 11.70 -1.93 34.06
N ARG A 8 12.73 -2.31 33.28
CA ARG A 8 13.22 -1.54 32.15
C ARG A 8 12.32 -1.83 30.96
N ASN A 9 11.28 -1.02 30.75
CA ASN A 9 10.56 -1.00 29.49
C ASN A 9 11.46 -0.38 28.42
N PHE A 10 11.78 -1.14 27.37
CA PHE A 10 12.07 -0.55 26.07
C PHE A 10 10.75 0.00 25.54
N GLY A 11 10.48 1.28 25.77
CA GLY A 11 9.41 1.99 25.10
C GLY A 11 9.88 2.38 23.71
N ALA A 12 9.35 1.73 22.67
CA ALA A 12 9.39 2.29 21.33
C ALA A 12 8.54 3.57 21.36
N SER A 13 9.20 4.72 21.25
CA SER A 13 8.52 6.00 21.12
C SER A 13 7.79 6.02 19.77
N LEU A 14 6.47 5.86 19.79
CA LEU A 14 5.61 6.36 18.72
C LEU A 14 5.70 7.88 18.76
N LEU A 15 6.48 8.45 17.84
CA LEU A 15 6.54 9.89 17.62
C LEU A 15 5.21 10.32 16.98
N LEU A 16 4.31 10.83 17.82
CA LEU A 16 3.16 11.63 17.41
C LEU A 16 3.61 13.08 17.23
N GLY A 17 3.34 13.65 16.05
CA GLY A 17 3.14 15.10 15.88
C GLY A 17 4.40 15.94 15.66
N GLY A 18 4.71 16.17 14.38
CA GLY A 18 5.55 17.26 13.92
C GLY A 18 5.79 17.05 12.42
N VAL A 19 5.32 17.97 11.59
CA VAL A 19 5.79 18.07 10.20
C VAL A 19 7.31 18.18 10.28
N ALA A 20 8.00 17.08 9.99
CA ALA A 20 9.44 17.11 9.79
C ALA A 20 9.68 17.77 8.43
N LEU A 21 9.87 19.09 8.45
CA LEU A 21 10.55 19.79 7.36
C LEU A 21 11.92 19.13 7.19
N GLY A 22 12.06 18.29 6.17
CA GLY A 22 13.34 17.68 5.78
C GLY A 22 13.42 16.16 5.90
N ASN A 23 12.52 15.44 5.23
CA ASN A 23 12.87 14.16 4.63
C ASN A 23 11.98 13.94 3.39
N PRO A 24 12.51 13.91 2.15
CA PRO A 24 11.70 13.68 0.95
C PRO A 24 11.11 12.25 0.88
N ALA A 25 11.29 11.44 1.92
CA ALA A 25 10.80 10.08 2.03
C ALA A 25 9.35 9.97 2.55
N LEU A 26 8.70 11.09 2.94
CA LEU A 26 7.24 11.19 2.73
C LEU A 26 7.05 11.57 1.26
N ALA A 27 7.43 10.66 0.36
CA ALA A 27 6.93 10.74 -1.01
C ALA A 27 5.42 10.71 -0.85
N ALA A 28 4.74 11.77 -1.32
CA ALA A 28 3.28 11.79 -1.34
C ALA A 28 2.82 10.45 -1.92
N GLU A 29 2.16 9.64 -1.10
CA GLU A 29 1.55 8.41 -1.59
C GLU A 29 0.48 8.86 -2.58
N GLY A 30 0.69 8.52 -3.86
CA GLY A 30 -0.28 8.83 -4.91
C GLY A 30 -1.61 8.15 -4.63
N LEU A 31 -2.69 8.75 -5.12
CA LEU A 31 -3.99 8.09 -5.16
C LEU A 31 -4.06 7.28 -6.47
N TYR A 32 -4.38 5.98 -6.36
CA TYR A 32 -4.45 5.07 -7.50
C TYR A 32 -5.83 4.45 -7.56
N SER A 33 -6.46 4.49 -8.74
CA SER A 33 -7.69 3.74 -9.00
C SER A 33 -7.36 2.25 -9.12
N ALA A 34 -8.16 1.39 -8.49
CA ALA A 34 -8.01 -0.06 -8.67
C ALA A 34 -8.22 -0.44 -10.14
N ASP A 35 -9.18 0.21 -10.81
CA ASP A 35 -9.50 -0.01 -12.22
C ASP A 35 -8.30 0.25 -13.15
N GLY A 36 -7.57 1.35 -12.97
CA GLY A 36 -6.38 1.62 -13.80
C GLY A 36 -5.15 0.81 -13.39
N LEU A 37 -5.13 0.29 -12.15
CA LEU A 37 -4.06 -0.60 -11.67
C LEU A 37 -4.19 -2.01 -12.23
N MET A 38 -5.42 -2.47 -12.46
CA MET A 38 -5.70 -3.69 -13.20
C MET A 38 -5.17 -3.53 -14.63
N GLU A 39 -4.65 -4.61 -15.21
CA GLU A 39 -4.05 -4.62 -16.56
C GLU A 39 -2.84 -3.69 -16.73
N ALA A 40 -2.34 -3.08 -15.65
CA ALA A 40 -1.15 -2.22 -15.72
C ALA A 40 0.10 -3.03 -16.07
N ASP A 41 0.91 -2.50 -16.99
CA ASP A 41 2.18 -3.12 -17.39
C ASP A 41 3.15 -3.19 -16.21
N VAL A 42 3.76 -4.37 -16.04
CA VAL A 42 4.70 -4.64 -14.96
C VAL A 42 6.11 -4.80 -15.52
N TYR A 43 7.05 -4.07 -14.96
CA TYR A 43 8.46 -4.02 -15.36
C TYR A 43 9.37 -4.55 -14.25
N ASP A 44 10.43 -5.27 -14.62
CA ASP A 44 11.48 -5.67 -13.70
C ASP A 44 12.45 -4.52 -13.37
N SER A 45 13.39 -4.77 -12.46
CA SER A 45 14.44 -3.83 -12.05
C SER A 45 15.34 -3.31 -13.18
N SER A 46 15.35 -3.99 -14.33
CA SER A 46 16.09 -3.56 -15.53
C SER A 46 15.26 -2.71 -16.49
N GLY A 47 13.98 -2.48 -16.16
CA GLY A 47 13.03 -1.75 -17.00
C GLY A 47 12.45 -2.60 -18.13
N LYS A 48 12.51 -3.94 -18.02
CA LYS A 48 11.92 -4.83 -19.02
C LYS A 48 10.55 -5.29 -18.57
N GLU A 49 9.58 -5.21 -19.45
CA GLU A 49 8.23 -5.74 -19.23
C GLU A 49 8.28 -7.25 -18.96
N VAL A 50 7.54 -7.66 -17.93
CA VAL A 50 7.46 -9.04 -17.45
C VAL A 50 6.05 -9.59 -17.40
N GLY A 51 5.03 -8.75 -17.59
CA GLY A 51 3.63 -9.14 -17.54
C GLY A 51 2.74 -7.96 -17.14
N GLU A 52 1.56 -8.29 -16.64
CA GLU A 52 0.48 -7.34 -16.33
C GLU A 52 -0.08 -7.61 -14.93
N VAL A 53 -0.75 -6.64 -14.33
CA VAL A 53 -1.47 -6.83 -13.06
C VAL A 53 -2.80 -7.52 -13.30
N GLU A 54 -2.97 -8.72 -12.74
CA GLU A 54 -4.20 -9.52 -12.87
C GLU A 54 -5.16 -9.33 -11.69
N ASP A 55 -4.65 -9.06 -10.48
CA ASP A 55 -5.50 -8.85 -9.30
C ASP A 55 -4.78 -8.03 -8.23
N ILE A 56 -5.56 -7.47 -7.31
CA ILE A 56 -5.10 -6.69 -6.17
C ILE A 56 -5.66 -7.33 -4.90
N LEU A 57 -4.77 -7.92 -4.10
CA LEU A 57 -5.16 -8.56 -2.85
C LEU A 57 -5.04 -7.59 -1.68
N MET A 58 -6.15 -7.44 -0.96
CA MET A 58 -6.24 -6.64 0.26
C MET A 58 -6.49 -7.53 1.47
N GLY A 59 -5.92 -7.16 2.61
CA GLY A 59 -6.22 -7.79 3.90
C GLY A 59 -7.54 -7.28 4.49
N ASP A 60 -7.99 -7.89 5.60
CA ASP A 60 -9.25 -7.54 6.29
C ASP A 60 -9.34 -6.07 6.74
N ASN A 61 -8.20 -5.41 6.92
CA ASN A 61 -8.11 -3.99 7.24
C ASN A 61 -8.23 -3.07 6.01
N MET A 62 -8.53 -3.63 4.84
CA MET A 62 -8.53 -2.94 3.54
C MET A 62 -7.17 -2.35 3.15
N ALA A 63 -6.08 -2.82 3.76
CA ALA A 63 -4.74 -2.46 3.34
C ALA A 63 -4.26 -3.39 2.22
N LEU A 64 -3.52 -2.83 1.27
CA LEU A 64 -2.87 -3.56 0.18
C LEU A 64 -1.88 -4.59 0.75
N HIS A 65 -2.13 -5.86 0.46
CA HIS A 65 -1.24 -6.96 0.81
C HIS A 65 -0.28 -7.25 -0.34
N SER A 66 -0.81 -7.46 -1.54
CA SER A 66 -0.05 -7.83 -2.73
C SER A 66 -0.79 -7.46 -4.01
N ILE A 67 -0.06 -7.39 -5.12
CA ILE A 67 -0.64 -7.51 -6.46
C ILE A 67 -0.34 -8.91 -7.01
N ILE A 68 -1.17 -9.35 -7.95
CA ILE A 68 -0.94 -10.57 -8.71
C ILE A 68 -0.42 -10.17 -10.09
N LEU A 69 0.77 -10.66 -10.42
CA LEU A 69 1.41 -10.49 -11.72
C LEU A 69 1.06 -11.68 -12.61
N GLU A 70 0.34 -11.48 -13.70
CA GLU A 70 0.28 -12.48 -14.77
C GLU A 70 1.60 -12.45 -15.55
N ALA A 71 2.43 -13.47 -15.38
CA ALA A 71 3.73 -13.55 -16.03
C ALA A 71 3.59 -13.73 -17.55
N GLY A 72 3.97 -12.68 -18.29
CA GLY A 72 3.92 -12.66 -19.74
C GLY A 72 4.84 -13.70 -20.41
N GLY A 73 4.64 -13.91 -21.71
CA GLY A 73 5.39 -14.90 -22.50
C GLY A 73 6.91 -14.72 -22.45
N VAL A 74 7.39 -13.50 -22.17
CA VAL A 74 8.80 -13.12 -22.02
C VAL A 74 9.48 -13.86 -20.85
N LEU A 75 8.75 -14.17 -19.78
CA LEU A 75 9.27 -14.95 -18.66
C LEU A 75 9.33 -16.46 -18.97
N GLY A 76 8.68 -16.92 -20.05
CA GLY A 76 8.54 -18.33 -20.39
C GLY A 76 7.70 -19.09 -19.36
N MET A 77 6.77 -18.40 -18.70
CA MET A 77 5.96 -18.93 -17.60
C MET A 77 4.53 -19.25 -18.01
N GLY A 78 4.10 -18.87 -19.22
CA GLY A 78 2.82 -19.28 -19.80
C GLY A 78 1.59 -18.70 -19.08
N GLY A 79 1.64 -17.43 -18.67
CA GLY A 79 0.53 -16.78 -17.96
C GLY A 79 0.39 -17.23 -16.51
N ARG A 80 1.47 -17.73 -15.87
CA ARG A 80 1.43 -18.03 -14.45
C ARG A 80 1.27 -16.76 -13.63
N GLU A 81 0.35 -16.79 -12.69
CA GLU A 81 0.07 -15.72 -11.77
C GLU A 81 1.03 -15.78 -10.58
N LEU A 82 1.72 -14.69 -10.29
CA LEU A 82 2.74 -14.61 -9.23
C LEU A 82 2.36 -13.55 -8.21
N VAL A 83 2.59 -13.86 -6.94
CA VAL A 83 2.29 -12.94 -5.84
C VAL A 83 3.45 -11.97 -5.65
N VAL A 84 3.17 -10.68 -5.79
CA VAL A 84 4.12 -9.60 -5.51
C VAL A 84 3.65 -8.82 -4.29
N GLU A 85 4.28 -9.10 -3.14
CA GLU A 85 3.92 -8.47 -1.86
C GLU A 85 4.21 -6.96 -1.84
N ARG A 86 3.42 -6.23 -1.06
CA ARG A 86 3.63 -4.79 -0.82
C ARG A 86 5.06 -4.54 -0.32
N GLY A 87 5.70 -3.52 -0.87
CA GLY A 87 7.10 -3.19 -0.60
C GLY A 87 8.08 -3.73 -1.64
N ASN A 88 7.69 -4.72 -2.45
CA ASN A 88 8.52 -5.25 -3.54
C ASN A 88 8.23 -4.60 -4.90
N PHE A 89 7.31 -3.64 -4.94
CA PHE A 89 6.97 -2.91 -6.16
C PHE A 89 6.72 -1.43 -5.91
N THR A 90 6.72 -0.63 -6.96
CA THR A 90 6.27 0.76 -6.98
C THR A 90 5.32 0.98 -8.13
N VAL A 91 4.44 1.96 -8.01
CA VAL A 91 3.47 2.33 -9.05
C VAL A 91 3.76 3.76 -9.48
N ARG A 92 3.63 4.06 -10.77
CA ARG A 92 3.72 5.40 -11.32
C ARG A 92 2.61 5.62 -12.35
N PRO A 93 1.99 6.81 -12.43
CA PRO A 93 1.16 7.15 -13.57
C PRO A 93 2.01 7.22 -14.84
N LYS A 94 1.45 6.79 -15.97
CA LYS A 94 2.03 7.03 -17.28
C LYS A 94 1.93 8.52 -17.59
N ASP A 95 2.99 9.10 -18.17
CA ASP A 95 3.04 10.51 -18.59
C ASP A 95 2.16 10.80 -19.83
N THR A 96 1.16 9.96 -20.10
CA THR A 96 0.32 9.97 -21.31
C THR A 96 -1.13 10.39 -21.04
N ALA A 97 -1.52 10.57 -19.78
CA ALA A 97 -2.89 10.94 -19.42
C ALA A 97 -3.20 12.38 -19.89
N GLU A 98 -4.15 12.51 -20.82
CA GLU A 98 -4.65 13.83 -21.25
C GLU A 98 -5.72 14.37 -20.30
N ASN A 99 -6.44 13.46 -19.63
CA ASN A 99 -7.51 13.75 -18.67
C ASN A 99 -7.41 12.83 -17.43
N TRP A 100 -8.22 13.12 -16.42
CA TRP A 100 -8.24 12.40 -15.14
C TRP A 100 -8.80 10.97 -15.24
N ASP A 101 -9.58 10.68 -16.29
CA ASP A 101 -10.16 9.37 -16.60
C ASP A 101 -9.24 8.48 -17.47
N ASP A 102 -8.19 9.05 -18.05
CA ASP A 102 -7.22 8.35 -18.92
C ASP A 102 -5.90 8.04 -18.18
N ILE A 103 -5.93 8.02 -16.84
CA ILE A 103 -4.73 7.75 -16.03
C ILE A 103 -4.45 6.25 -16.02
N ASP A 104 -3.53 5.84 -16.88
CA ASP A 104 -2.89 4.53 -16.83
C ASP A 104 -1.71 4.52 -15.85
N TYR A 105 -1.40 3.35 -15.30
CA TYR A 105 -0.23 3.18 -14.43
C TYR A 105 0.78 2.18 -15.01
N GLU A 106 2.01 2.27 -14.51
CA GLU A 106 3.07 1.29 -14.66
C GLU A 106 3.51 0.80 -13.29
N VAL A 107 3.74 -0.50 -13.19
CA VAL A 107 4.26 -1.14 -11.98
C VAL A 107 5.71 -1.52 -12.19
N HIS A 108 6.58 -1.19 -11.24
CA HIS A 108 7.99 -1.59 -11.27
C HIS A 108 8.31 -2.46 -10.06
N ILE A 109 8.75 -3.69 -10.31
CA ILE A 109 9.21 -4.63 -9.29
C ILE A 109 10.70 -4.43 -9.05
N ASP A 110 11.11 -4.38 -7.78
CA ASP A 110 12.53 -4.32 -7.38
C ASP A 110 13.17 -5.71 -7.36
N ALA A 111 13.10 -6.42 -8.49
CA ALA A 111 13.67 -7.74 -8.68
C ALA A 111 14.02 -7.98 -10.15
N THR A 112 14.94 -8.90 -10.43
CA THR A 112 15.23 -9.35 -11.80
C THR A 112 14.21 -10.39 -12.26
N GLN A 113 14.05 -10.57 -13.58
CA GLN A 113 13.23 -11.66 -14.14
C GLN A 113 13.51 -13.05 -13.53
N ASN A 114 14.76 -13.35 -13.18
CA ASN A 114 15.11 -14.65 -12.58
C ASN A 114 14.62 -14.77 -11.13
N GLU A 115 14.63 -13.68 -10.38
CA GLU A 115 14.13 -13.63 -9.01
C GLU A 115 12.60 -13.65 -8.99
N ILE A 116 11.95 -12.95 -9.93
CA ILE A 116 10.48 -12.96 -10.10
C ILE A 116 9.98 -14.40 -10.34
N LYS A 117 10.70 -15.21 -11.13
CA LYS A 117 10.34 -16.62 -11.36
C LYS A 117 10.30 -17.48 -10.09
N ALA A 118 10.91 -17.03 -9.01
CA ALA A 118 10.94 -17.71 -7.72
C ALA A 118 9.87 -17.18 -6.75
N PHE A 119 9.09 -16.16 -7.13
CA PHE A 119 7.99 -15.67 -6.32
C PHE A 119 6.91 -16.76 -6.16
N PRO A 120 6.13 -16.71 -5.06
CA PRO A 120 5.02 -17.63 -4.86
C PRO A 120 4.04 -17.55 -6.04
N GLU A 121 3.62 -18.72 -6.53
CA GLU A 121 2.54 -18.81 -7.50
C GLU A 121 1.21 -18.56 -6.79
N TYR A 122 0.35 -17.76 -7.42
CA TYR A 122 -1.00 -17.53 -6.95
C TYR A 122 -1.86 -18.72 -7.36
N ASP A 123 -2.10 -19.62 -6.40
CA ASP A 123 -2.95 -20.79 -6.58
C ASP A 123 -3.88 -21.00 -5.36
N GLU A 124 -4.82 -21.95 -5.47
CA GLU A 124 -5.75 -22.27 -4.39
C GLU A 124 -5.03 -22.68 -3.09
N GLY A 125 -3.87 -23.34 -3.19
CA GLY A 125 -3.07 -23.77 -2.05
C GLY A 125 -2.44 -22.60 -1.32
N TRP A 126 -1.84 -21.66 -2.06
CA TRP A 126 -1.30 -20.41 -1.54
C TRP A 126 -2.41 -19.55 -0.93
N TRP A 127 -3.54 -19.36 -1.63
CA TRP A 127 -4.67 -18.57 -1.14
C TRP A 127 -5.18 -19.09 0.19
N ASN A 128 -5.45 -20.39 0.28
CA ASN A 128 -5.96 -21.00 1.49
C ASN A 128 -4.98 -20.88 2.67
N GLN A 129 -3.67 -21.05 2.43
CA GLN A 129 -2.64 -20.90 3.47
C GLN A 129 -2.51 -19.46 3.95
N THR A 130 -2.42 -18.51 3.03
CA THR A 130 -2.24 -17.09 3.33
C THR A 130 -3.49 -16.51 3.99
N SER A 131 -4.68 -16.80 3.48
CA SER A 131 -5.96 -16.37 4.06
C SER A 131 -6.14 -16.91 5.48
N GLN A 132 -5.84 -18.19 5.73
CA GLN A 132 -5.88 -18.77 7.08
C GLN A 132 -4.86 -18.13 8.02
N ALA A 133 -3.63 -17.89 7.57
CA ALA A 133 -2.61 -17.22 8.37
C ALA A 133 -3.04 -15.80 8.77
N LEU A 134 -3.60 -15.05 7.81
CA LEU A 134 -4.13 -13.70 8.05
C LEU A 134 -5.34 -13.73 8.99
N SER A 135 -6.30 -14.65 8.77
CA SER A 135 -7.47 -14.82 9.66
C SER A 135 -7.07 -15.18 11.10
N ASN A 136 -6.10 -16.07 11.28
CA ASN A 136 -5.60 -16.41 12.62
C ASN A 136 -4.91 -15.21 13.29
N ALA A 137 -4.10 -14.45 12.55
CA ALA A 137 -3.47 -13.24 13.07
C ALA A 137 -4.53 -12.17 13.44
N TRP A 138 -5.57 -12.06 12.62
CA TRP A 138 -6.72 -11.18 12.82
C TRP A 138 -7.50 -11.54 14.09
N GLU A 139 -7.87 -12.82 14.25
CA GLU A 139 -8.59 -13.33 15.42
C GLU A 139 -7.77 -13.15 16.71
N ASN A 140 -6.48 -13.49 16.69
CA ASN A 140 -5.60 -13.32 17.85
C ASN A 140 -5.49 -11.84 18.27
N THR A 141 -5.43 -10.92 17.30
CA THR A 141 -5.38 -9.48 17.56
C THR A 141 -6.68 -8.98 18.18
N LYS A 142 -7.82 -9.46 17.66
CA LYS A 142 -9.16 -9.14 18.18
C LYS A 142 -9.38 -9.68 19.59
N GLU A 143 -8.96 -10.92 19.87
CA GLU A 143 -9.10 -11.57 21.17
C GLU A 143 -8.20 -10.93 22.23
N THR A 144 -6.95 -10.66 21.89
CA THR A 144 -5.96 -10.11 22.84
C THR A 144 -6.20 -8.62 23.10
N THR A 145 -6.73 -7.88 22.11
CA THR A 145 -6.74 -6.41 22.14
C THR A 145 -8.01 -5.82 21.54
N SER A 146 -9.18 -6.12 22.13
CA SER A 146 -10.49 -5.60 21.71
C SER A 146 -10.52 -4.08 21.42
N ASN A 147 -9.65 -3.28 22.04
CA ASN A 147 -9.59 -1.82 21.87
C ASN A 147 -8.63 -1.34 20.76
N ALA A 148 -7.69 -2.16 20.28
CA ALA A 148 -6.72 -1.71 19.26
C ALA A 148 -7.32 -1.67 17.85
N TRP A 149 -8.30 -2.52 17.54
CA TRP A 149 -8.99 -2.46 16.26
C TRP A 149 -9.81 -1.19 16.09
N GLU A 150 -10.59 -0.83 17.12
CA GLU A 150 -11.32 0.44 17.14
C GLU A 150 -10.35 1.61 17.03
N ASN A 151 -9.25 1.60 17.80
CA ASN A 151 -8.24 2.66 17.74
C ASN A 151 -7.53 2.77 16.38
N THR A 152 -7.19 1.68 15.70
CA THR A 152 -6.57 1.74 14.36
C THR A 152 -7.55 2.28 13.32
N LYS A 153 -8.81 1.82 13.36
CA LYS A 153 -9.85 2.30 12.45
C LYS A 153 -10.17 3.78 12.71
N GLU A 154 -10.32 4.17 13.97
CA GLU A 154 -10.53 5.56 14.38
C GLU A 154 -9.32 6.44 14.04
N ALA A 155 -8.08 5.97 14.26
CA ALA A 155 -6.88 6.73 13.94
C ALA A 155 -6.74 6.98 12.43
N THR A 156 -7.00 5.97 11.59
CA THR A 156 -7.01 6.13 10.13
C THR A 156 -8.13 7.07 9.70
N SER A 157 -9.36 6.91 10.18
CA SER A 157 -10.46 7.83 9.85
C SER A 157 -10.21 9.27 10.32
N SER A 158 -9.59 9.45 11.49
CA SER A 158 -9.24 10.77 12.03
C SER A 158 -8.11 11.43 11.25
N ALA A 159 -7.10 10.66 10.81
CA ALA A 159 -6.03 11.15 9.95
C ALA A 159 -6.55 11.60 8.58
N TRP A 160 -7.49 10.86 8.00
CA TRP A 160 -8.16 11.24 6.75
C TRP A 160 -9.05 12.48 6.91
N GLN A 161 -9.81 12.61 8.01
CA GLN A 161 -10.63 13.79 8.28
C GLN A 161 -9.78 15.05 8.48
N ASN A 162 -8.74 14.98 9.29
CA ASN A 162 -7.85 16.13 9.53
C ASN A 162 -7.15 16.60 8.25
N THR A 163 -6.82 15.69 7.33
CA THR A 163 -6.24 16.03 6.02
C THR A 163 -7.26 16.73 5.13
N LYS A 164 -8.51 16.25 5.12
CA LYS A 164 -9.60 16.87 4.36
C LYS A 164 -9.94 18.28 4.87
N ASP A 165 -10.09 18.43 6.19
CA ASP A 165 -10.39 19.72 6.82
C ASP A 165 -9.26 20.73 6.58
N ALA A 166 -7.99 20.28 6.54
CA ALA A 166 -6.87 21.15 6.20
C ALA A 166 -6.88 21.63 4.74
N VAL A 167 -7.31 20.77 3.80
CA VAL A 167 -7.42 21.11 2.38
C VAL A 167 -8.63 22.02 2.10
N GLU A 168 -9.77 21.80 2.75
CA GLU A 168 -10.95 22.66 2.62
C GLU A 168 -10.66 24.09 3.12
N ASN A 169 -10.03 24.25 4.29
CA ASN A 169 -9.65 25.58 4.80
C ASN A 169 -8.63 26.30 3.89
N MET A 170 -7.72 25.58 3.23
CA MET A 170 -6.79 26.17 2.26
C MET A 170 -7.46 26.57 0.94
N THR A 171 -8.56 25.92 0.58
CA THR A 171 -9.32 26.22 -0.65
C THR A 171 -10.21 27.44 -0.44
N ASP A 172 -10.80 27.57 0.76
CA ASP A 172 -11.60 28.73 1.15
C ASP A 172 -10.73 30.01 1.28
N GLU A 173 -9.50 29.91 1.81
CA GLU A 173 -8.54 31.03 1.85
C GLU A 173 -8.06 31.46 0.44
N ALA A 174 -8.06 30.56 -0.54
CA ALA A 174 -7.67 30.87 -1.92
C ALA A 174 -8.81 31.50 -2.77
N GLU A 175 -10.07 31.25 -2.42
CA GLU A 175 -11.23 31.91 -3.06
C GLU A 175 -11.44 33.35 -2.57
N GLU A 176 -11.12 33.67 -1.32
CA GLU A 176 -11.27 35.04 -0.78
C GLU A 176 -10.23 36.04 -1.34
N GLU A 177 -9.03 35.58 -1.76
CA GLU A 177 -8.04 36.45 -2.42
C GLU A 177 -8.27 36.65 -3.93
N ALA A 178 -9.10 35.81 -4.57
CA ALA A 178 -9.41 35.92 -6.00
C ALA A 178 -10.58 36.88 -6.30
N ASP A 179 -11.46 37.15 -5.33
CA ASP A 179 -12.60 38.07 -5.45
C ASP A 179 -12.29 39.53 -5.04
N GLU A 180 -11.06 39.81 -4.56
CA GLU A 180 -10.58 41.17 -4.25
C GLU A 180 -9.64 41.80 -5.32
N ILE A 181 -9.51 41.21 -6.51
CA ILE A 181 -8.74 41.79 -7.65
C ILE A 181 -9.63 42.29 -8.79
#